data_AF-A0A6A5GPD0-F1
#
_entry.id   AF-A0A6A5GPD0-F1
#
_cell.length_a   1.000
_cell.length_b   1.000
_cell.length_c   1.000
_cell.angle_alpha   90.00
_cell.angle_beta   90.00
_cell.angle_gamma   90.00
#
_symmetry.space_group_name_H-M   'P 1'
#
loop_
_entity.id
_entity.type
_entity.pdbx_description
1 polymer ?
#
loop_
_entity_poly.entity_id
_entity_poly.type
_entity_poly.pdbx_seq_one_letter_code
_entity_poly.pdbx_strand_id
1 'polypeptide(L)'
;MAAPYTLTAPTAAGSPEDVTFGQPKDVDQFVLNISDNQSMGHYDRPINYSRRRTTSKNLVGLQWILDFENELDDELYTTRAIDGNQFPSYIDSVLHGPKAFHHLVFPNDEHFETMRKMVEHVSMIFRTPITSFGIHQQNDSSTMSIVKWFCTLQSSVVDFNIDTTDDITAPTLSFILDNIKVTDYFSWELKMNTPDFEYTKAIDIPTLILSHSQWITLKSILNSSSRVIVLCESNLTFWDINSFLKHWLNGSNPQLEYISIRRSMKGKAIEEDIEEAFQIITKDLNVKEHEEDGRRPMKVRISLHRKSSYSPPNDLCYDIVRDDGTIGTIHQTYFNRSDVPDFKLHFFYFHVWNKKI
;
A
#
# COMPACT_ATOMS: atom_id res chain seq x y z
N MET A 1 -2.39 -16.91 -34.37
CA MET A 1 -3.45 -16.03 -33.85
C MET A 1 -4.37 -16.92 -33.04
N ALA A 2 -4.38 -16.78 -31.71
CA ALA A 2 -5.39 -17.45 -30.89
C ALA A 2 -6.72 -16.70 -31.09
N ALA A 3 -7.86 -17.39 -31.10
CA ALA A 3 -9.18 -16.74 -31.14
C ALA A 3 -9.51 -16.16 -29.74
N PRO A 4 -10.34 -15.09 -29.64
CA PRO A 4 -10.89 -14.69 -28.35
C PRO A 4 -11.65 -15.86 -27.70
N TYR A 5 -11.54 -16.00 -26.38
CA TYR A 5 -12.25 -17.04 -25.63
C TYR A 5 -13.63 -16.51 -25.23
N THR A 6 -14.68 -17.26 -25.58
CA THR A 6 -16.07 -16.96 -25.23
C THR A 6 -16.53 -17.95 -24.18
N LEU A 7 -16.96 -17.47 -23.01
CA LEU A 7 -17.65 -18.28 -22.00
C LEU A 7 -19.15 -18.07 -22.18
N THR A 8 -19.84 -19.04 -22.78
CA THR A 8 -21.30 -19.06 -22.85
C THR A 8 -21.88 -19.45 -21.49
N ALA A 9 -22.63 -18.55 -20.86
CA ALA A 9 -23.45 -18.86 -19.70
C ALA A 9 -24.81 -19.45 -20.14
N PRO A 10 -25.32 -20.52 -19.53
CA PRO A 10 -26.71 -20.91 -19.69
C PRO A 10 -27.57 -20.14 -18.68
N THR A 11 -28.35 -19.16 -19.14
CA THR A 11 -29.40 -18.54 -18.33
C THR A 11 -30.77 -19.08 -18.74
N ALA A 12 -31.60 -19.37 -17.73
CA ALA A 12 -33.01 -19.61 -17.93
C ALA A 12 -33.68 -18.32 -18.44
N ALA A 13 -34.36 -18.44 -19.59
CA ALA A 13 -35.24 -17.44 -20.20
C ALA A 13 -34.62 -16.05 -20.51
N GLY A 14 -33.95 -15.96 -21.66
CA GLY A 14 -33.55 -14.70 -22.30
C GLY A 14 -32.15 -14.83 -22.88
N SER A 15 -32.07 -14.75 -24.22
CA SER A 15 -30.87 -14.79 -25.10
C SER A 15 -29.46 -14.87 -24.46
N PRO A 16 -28.58 -15.77 -24.95
CA PRO A 16 -27.22 -15.93 -24.41
C PRO A 16 -26.42 -14.61 -24.56
N GLU A 17 -25.94 -14.07 -23.44
CA GLU A 17 -24.92 -13.03 -23.45
C GLU A 17 -23.54 -13.68 -23.51
N ASP A 18 -22.92 -13.62 -24.69
CA ASP A 18 -21.52 -14.02 -24.88
C ASP A 18 -20.60 -12.98 -24.25
N VAL A 19 -19.95 -13.32 -23.12
CA VAL A 19 -18.84 -12.53 -22.59
C VAL A 19 -17.56 -12.98 -23.31
N THR A 20 -17.11 -12.19 -24.28
CA THR A 20 -15.80 -12.36 -24.92
C THR A 20 -14.69 -11.78 -24.04
N PHE A 21 -13.79 -12.65 -23.56
CA PHE A 21 -12.55 -12.20 -22.94
C PHE A 21 -11.64 -11.62 -24.03
N GLY A 22 -10.98 -10.48 -23.73
CA GLY A 22 -9.93 -9.92 -24.59
C GLY A 22 -8.82 -10.95 -24.85
N GLN A 23 -8.01 -10.74 -25.89
CA GLN A 23 -6.90 -11.68 -26.13
C GLN A 23 -5.91 -11.60 -24.95
N PRO A 24 -5.18 -12.67 -24.62
CA PRO A 24 -4.13 -12.62 -23.59
C PRO A 24 -3.10 -11.49 -23.80
N LYS A 25 -3.00 -10.96 -25.02
CA LYS A 25 -2.12 -9.85 -25.39
C LYS A 25 -2.62 -8.47 -24.98
N ASP A 26 -3.86 -8.37 -24.51
CA ASP A 26 -4.51 -7.11 -24.17
C ASP A 26 -4.54 -6.86 -22.64
N VAL A 27 -3.98 -7.75 -21.81
CA VAL A 27 -3.94 -7.60 -20.34
C VAL A 27 -2.66 -6.93 -19.91
N ASP A 28 -2.78 -5.70 -19.39
CA ASP A 28 -1.62 -4.91 -18.97
C ASP A 28 -1.21 -5.20 -17.52
N GLN A 29 -2.17 -5.50 -16.64
CA GLN A 29 -1.91 -5.80 -15.22
C GLN A 29 -2.90 -6.83 -14.65
N PHE A 30 -2.39 -7.63 -13.73
CA PHE A 30 -3.14 -8.65 -12.99
C PHE A 30 -3.03 -8.41 -11.49
N VAL A 31 -4.17 -8.26 -10.81
CA VAL A 31 -4.27 -7.92 -9.39
C VAL A 31 -5.02 -9.03 -8.67
N LEU A 32 -4.51 -9.44 -7.51
CA LEU A 32 -5.13 -10.43 -6.64
C LEU A 32 -5.44 -9.79 -5.28
N ASN A 33 -6.71 -9.76 -4.88
CA ASN A 33 -7.14 -9.35 -3.55
C ASN A 33 -7.92 -10.46 -2.85
N ILE A 34 -7.62 -10.69 -1.58
CA ILE A 34 -8.28 -11.69 -0.72
C ILE A 34 -8.86 -10.96 0.49
N SER A 35 -10.16 -11.03 0.72
CA SER A 35 -10.87 -10.26 1.74
C SER A 35 -11.84 -11.11 2.58
N ASP A 36 -11.85 -10.89 3.89
CA ASP A 36 -12.96 -11.27 4.78
C ASP A 36 -13.85 -10.03 4.94
N ASN A 37 -15.03 -9.97 4.31
CA ASN A 37 -15.70 -8.68 4.04
C ASN A 37 -16.49 -8.07 5.23
N GLN A 38 -16.27 -8.51 6.47
CA GLN A 38 -17.12 -8.08 7.61
C GLN A 38 -17.08 -6.58 7.92
N SER A 39 -16.12 -5.82 7.39
CA SER A 39 -16.28 -4.37 7.30
C SER A 39 -15.38 -3.73 6.25
N MET A 40 -15.81 -3.66 4.99
CA MET A 40 -15.31 -2.60 4.09
C MET A 40 -15.86 -1.24 4.53
N GLY A 41 -15.41 -0.77 5.69
CA GLY A 41 -15.59 0.57 6.18
C GLY A 41 -14.65 1.53 5.46
N HIS A 42 -15.14 2.15 4.40
CA HIS A 42 -14.76 3.50 3.94
C HIS A 42 -13.33 3.85 3.52
N TYR A 43 -12.34 2.97 3.59
CA TYR A 43 -11.04 3.22 2.97
C TYR A 43 -10.80 2.18 1.87
N ASP A 44 -10.71 2.66 0.63
CA ASP A 44 -10.58 1.92 -0.63
C ASP A 44 -11.81 1.23 -1.25
N ARG A 45 -13.03 1.58 -0.83
CA ARG A 45 -14.13 1.68 -1.82
C ARG A 45 -14.03 3.05 -2.49
N PRO A 46 -13.83 3.17 -3.81
CA PRO A 46 -14.13 4.41 -4.52
C PRO A 46 -15.62 4.70 -4.31
N ILE A 47 -15.91 5.56 -3.34
CA ILE A 47 -17.24 6.02 -2.97
C ILE A 47 -17.93 6.54 -4.23
N ASN A 48 -19.09 5.94 -4.55
CA ASN A 48 -20.08 6.39 -5.54
C ASN A 48 -19.57 6.63 -6.97
N TYR A 49 -19.58 5.60 -7.82
CA TYR A 49 -19.57 5.81 -9.27
C TYR A 49 -20.72 5.06 -9.93
N SER A 50 -21.61 5.83 -10.55
CA SER A 50 -22.80 5.37 -11.25
C SER A 50 -22.50 4.19 -12.19
N ARG A 51 -23.21 3.06 -12.01
CA ARG A 51 -23.30 1.95 -12.98
C ARG A 51 -23.69 2.52 -14.35
N ARG A 52 -22.71 2.74 -15.23
CA ARG A 52 -22.95 3.05 -16.65
C ARG A 52 -22.34 1.94 -17.50
N ARG A 53 -23.19 0.99 -17.90
CA ARG A 53 -22.91 0.09 -19.02
C ARG A 53 -22.77 0.96 -20.28
N THR A 54 -21.55 1.07 -20.80
CA THR A 54 -21.35 1.67 -22.13
C THR A 54 -20.20 0.99 -22.84
N THR A 55 -20.50 0.48 -24.04
CA THR A 55 -19.54 -0.06 -25.00
C THR A 55 -18.79 1.08 -25.68
N SER A 56 -17.53 1.31 -25.31
CA SER A 56 -16.67 2.29 -25.99
C SER A 56 -15.41 1.61 -26.53
N LYS A 57 -15.14 1.80 -27.82
CA LYS A 57 -14.11 1.12 -28.62
C LYS A 57 -12.66 1.62 -28.40
N ASN A 58 -12.40 2.49 -27.43
CA ASN A 58 -11.08 3.10 -27.21
C ASN A 58 -10.63 2.98 -25.74
N LEU A 59 -10.48 1.76 -25.23
CA LEU A 59 -9.87 1.51 -23.91
C LEU A 59 -8.38 1.21 -24.09
N VAL A 60 -7.51 1.97 -23.42
CA VAL A 60 -6.06 1.73 -23.32
C VAL A 60 -5.78 1.45 -21.85
N GLY A 61 -5.24 0.28 -21.50
CA GLY A 61 -5.08 -0.13 -20.11
C GLY A 61 -6.21 -1.02 -19.61
N LEU A 62 -6.16 -2.33 -19.89
CA LEU A 62 -7.07 -3.32 -19.29
C LEU A 62 -6.41 -3.94 -18.06
N GLN A 63 -7.10 -3.87 -16.92
CA GLN A 63 -6.66 -4.50 -15.68
C GLN A 63 -7.68 -5.52 -15.22
N TRP A 64 -7.20 -6.73 -14.90
CA TRP A 64 -8.02 -7.79 -14.32
C TRP A 64 -7.73 -7.88 -12.83
N ILE A 65 -8.79 -7.86 -12.05
CA ILE A 65 -8.77 -7.97 -10.59
C ILE A 65 -9.50 -9.25 -10.23
N LEU A 66 -8.81 -10.16 -9.52
CA LEU A 66 -9.45 -11.28 -8.85
C LEU A 66 -9.72 -10.89 -7.40
N ASP A 67 -10.99 -10.84 -7.03
CA ASP A 67 -11.42 -10.57 -5.67
C ASP A 67 -12.05 -11.82 -5.06
N PHE A 68 -11.71 -12.10 -3.80
CA PHE A 68 -12.30 -13.19 -3.02
C PHE A 68 -12.94 -12.61 -1.76
N GLU A 69 -14.25 -12.82 -1.58
CA GLU A 69 -15.04 -12.18 -0.51
C GLU A 69 -15.82 -13.21 0.35
N ASN A 70 -15.88 -13.01 1.67
CA ASN A 70 -16.62 -13.90 2.60
C ASN A 70 -18.13 -13.63 2.71
N GLU A 71 -18.57 -12.36 2.63
CA GLU A 71 -20.00 -11.99 2.67
C GLU A 71 -20.48 -11.65 1.26
N LEU A 72 -21.58 -12.31 0.83
CA LEU A 72 -22.05 -12.31 -0.55
C LEU A 72 -23.42 -11.63 -0.67
N ASP A 73 -23.60 -10.82 -1.71
CA ASP A 73 -24.92 -10.47 -2.21
C ASP A 73 -25.38 -11.60 -3.15
N ASP A 74 -26.13 -12.56 -2.62
CA ASP A 74 -26.58 -13.76 -3.32
C ASP A 74 -27.31 -13.46 -4.64
N GLU A 75 -27.86 -12.24 -4.82
CA GLU A 75 -28.57 -11.83 -6.03
C GLU A 75 -27.65 -11.56 -7.24
N LEU A 76 -26.34 -11.40 -7.03
CA LEU A 76 -25.39 -11.02 -8.09
C LEU A 76 -24.64 -12.22 -8.70
N TYR A 77 -24.65 -13.38 -8.04
CA TYR A 77 -23.79 -14.50 -8.40
C TYR A 77 -24.42 -15.43 -9.46
N THR A 78 -23.60 -15.84 -10.41
CA THR A 78 -23.92 -16.87 -11.40
C THR A 78 -22.93 -18.02 -11.27
N THR A 79 -23.41 -19.27 -11.32
CA THR A 79 -22.52 -20.43 -11.29
C THR A 79 -21.83 -20.61 -12.64
N ARG A 80 -20.50 -20.65 -12.64
CA ARG A 80 -19.67 -20.86 -13.83
C ARG A 80 -18.90 -22.17 -13.73
N ALA A 81 -18.86 -22.90 -14.85
CA ALA A 81 -18.03 -24.09 -14.97
C ALA A 81 -16.59 -23.69 -15.31
N ILE A 82 -15.64 -23.99 -14.43
CA ILE A 82 -14.20 -23.75 -14.61
C ILE A 82 -13.47 -25.05 -14.28
N ASP A 83 -12.71 -25.57 -15.24
CA ASP A 83 -12.00 -26.87 -15.14
C ASP A 83 -12.86 -28.03 -14.64
N GLY A 84 -14.13 -28.08 -15.10
CA GLY A 84 -15.09 -29.12 -14.70
C GLY A 84 -15.70 -28.94 -13.31
N ASN A 85 -15.33 -27.89 -12.57
CA ASN A 85 -15.90 -27.53 -11.28
C ASN A 85 -16.88 -26.37 -11.43
N GLN A 86 -17.84 -26.26 -10.52
CA GLN A 86 -18.83 -25.19 -10.50
C GLN A 86 -18.46 -24.15 -9.44
N PHE A 87 -18.26 -22.90 -9.86
CA PHE A 87 -17.93 -21.80 -8.97
C PHE A 87 -18.98 -20.69 -9.07
N PRO A 88 -19.63 -20.29 -7.97
CA PRO A 88 -20.39 -19.05 -7.99
C PRO A 88 -19.41 -17.90 -8.22
N SER A 89 -19.71 -17.04 -9.20
CA SER A 89 -18.92 -15.84 -9.49
C SER A 89 -19.78 -14.76 -10.11
N TYR A 90 -19.33 -13.51 -10.01
CA TYR A 90 -19.84 -12.42 -10.84
C TYR A 90 -18.70 -11.64 -11.47
N ILE A 91 -19.05 -10.92 -12.54
CA ILE A 91 -18.13 -10.03 -13.23
C ILE A 91 -18.67 -8.62 -13.06
N ASP A 92 -17.85 -7.73 -12.51
CA ASP A 92 -18.12 -6.29 -12.53
C ASP A 92 -17.08 -5.57 -13.39
N SER A 93 -17.45 -4.41 -13.90
CA SER A 93 -16.58 -3.60 -14.74
C SER A 93 -16.74 -2.15 -14.41
N VAL A 94 -15.65 -1.54 -13.93
CA VAL A 94 -15.61 -0.14 -13.55
C VAL A 94 -14.70 0.62 -14.51
N LEU A 95 -15.14 1.79 -14.94
CA LEU A 95 -14.35 2.71 -15.75
C LEU A 95 -13.76 3.80 -14.85
N HIS A 96 -12.44 3.97 -14.92
CA HIS A 96 -11.76 5.07 -14.24
C HIS A 96 -10.91 5.86 -15.25
N GLY A 97 -11.46 6.99 -15.71
CA GLY A 97 -10.87 7.76 -16.80
C GLY A 97 -10.79 6.92 -18.08
N PRO A 98 -9.61 6.79 -18.74
CA PRO A 98 -9.47 5.99 -19.97
C PRO A 98 -9.28 4.48 -19.72
N LYS A 99 -9.21 4.03 -18.45
CA LYS A 99 -8.93 2.63 -18.09
C LYS A 99 -10.20 1.88 -17.72
N ALA A 100 -10.24 0.59 -18.07
CA ALA A 100 -11.26 -0.35 -17.63
C ALA A 100 -10.68 -1.36 -16.64
N PHE A 101 -11.42 -1.61 -15.57
CA PHE A 101 -11.10 -2.56 -14.52
C PHE A 101 -12.17 -3.64 -14.52
N HIS A 102 -11.76 -4.89 -14.76
CA HIS A 102 -12.65 -6.04 -14.75
C HIS A 102 -12.42 -6.82 -13.47
N HIS A 103 -13.45 -6.88 -12.64
CA HIS A 103 -13.46 -7.63 -11.39
C HIS A 103 -14.08 -8.99 -11.64
N LEU A 104 -13.33 -10.04 -11.32
CA LEU A 104 -13.78 -11.42 -11.26
C LEU A 104 -13.87 -11.78 -9.78
N VAL A 105 -15.10 -11.84 -9.27
CA VAL A 105 -15.33 -12.00 -7.83
C VAL A 105 -15.83 -13.42 -7.54
N PHE A 106 -15.20 -14.05 -6.56
CA PHE A 106 -15.49 -15.40 -6.11
C PHE A 106 -15.76 -15.41 -4.60
N PRO A 107 -16.51 -16.39 -4.08
CA PRO A 107 -16.57 -16.59 -2.64
C PRO A 107 -15.18 -16.98 -2.11
N ASN A 108 -14.88 -16.49 -0.92
CA ASN A 108 -13.73 -16.95 -0.17
C ASN A 108 -14.18 -18.12 0.73
N ASP A 109 -13.55 -19.28 0.56
CA ASP A 109 -13.83 -20.45 1.38
C ASP A 109 -12.83 -20.58 2.54
N GLU A 110 -13.22 -21.32 3.58
CA GLU A 110 -12.47 -21.48 4.84
C GLU A 110 -11.01 -21.94 4.65
N HIS A 111 -10.66 -22.50 3.48
CA HIS A 111 -9.32 -23.02 3.18
C HIS A 111 -8.68 -22.40 1.93
N PHE A 112 -9.25 -21.32 1.41
CA PHE A 112 -8.80 -20.63 0.20
C PHE A 112 -8.65 -21.56 -1.02
N GLU A 113 -9.37 -22.68 -1.10
CA GLU A 113 -9.26 -23.66 -2.20
C GLU A 113 -9.76 -23.08 -3.53
N THR A 114 -10.87 -22.35 -3.48
CA THR A 114 -11.44 -21.60 -4.60
C THR A 114 -10.44 -20.56 -5.07
N MET A 115 -9.85 -19.81 -4.14
CA MET A 115 -8.82 -18.82 -4.44
C MET A 115 -7.63 -19.45 -5.17
N ARG A 116 -7.07 -20.52 -4.62
CA ARG A 116 -5.92 -21.22 -5.22
C ARG A 116 -6.24 -21.68 -6.65
N LYS A 117 -7.35 -22.39 -6.83
CA LYS A 117 -7.75 -22.91 -8.15
C LYS A 117 -7.99 -21.80 -9.17
N MET A 118 -8.67 -20.73 -8.77
CA MET A 118 -8.99 -19.63 -9.68
C MET A 118 -7.75 -18.84 -10.06
N VAL A 119 -6.87 -18.53 -9.10
CA VAL A 119 -5.62 -17.84 -9.41
C VAL A 119 -4.74 -18.71 -10.30
N GLU A 120 -4.61 -20.01 -10.04
CA GLU A 120 -3.84 -20.94 -10.88
C GLU A 120 -4.41 -21.04 -12.30
N HIS A 121 -5.73 -21.20 -12.44
CA HIS A 121 -6.42 -21.25 -13.73
C HIS A 121 -6.22 -19.95 -14.53
N VAL A 122 -6.44 -18.81 -13.88
CA VAL A 122 -6.34 -17.50 -14.51
C VAL A 122 -4.88 -17.18 -14.88
N SER A 123 -3.92 -17.56 -14.03
CA SER A 123 -2.49 -17.46 -14.33
C SER A 123 -2.10 -18.32 -15.54
N MET A 124 -2.70 -19.50 -15.70
CA MET A 124 -2.50 -20.36 -16.87
C MET A 124 -3.00 -19.72 -18.18
N ILE A 125 -4.15 -19.03 -18.13
CA ILE A 125 -4.77 -18.37 -19.29
C ILE A 125 -3.97 -17.13 -19.71
N PHE A 126 -3.74 -16.20 -18.76
CA PHE A 126 -3.14 -14.92 -19.09
C PHE A 126 -1.61 -14.98 -19.19
N ARG A 127 -0.98 -15.95 -18.52
CA ARG A 127 0.48 -16.12 -18.47
C ARG A 127 1.21 -14.84 -18.04
N THR A 128 0.55 -14.04 -17.22
CA THR A 128 1.04 -12.78 -16.67
C THR A 128 1.22 -12.96 -15.16
N PRO A 129 2.37 -12.56 -14.59
CA PRO A 129 2.57 -12.63 -13.15
C PRO A 129 1.60 -11.70 -12.42
N ILE A 130 1.33 -12.01 -11.15
CA ILE A 130 0.53 -11.14 -10.28
C ILE A 130 1.34 -9.86 -10.04
N THR A 131 0.80 -8.72 -10.47
CA THR A 131 1.46 -7.42 -10.34
C THR A 131 1.19 -6.78 -8.99
N SER A 132 -0.04 -6.93 -8.48
CA SER A 132 -0.44 -6.40 -7.17
C SER A 132 -1.09 -7.51 -6.36
N PHE A 133 -0.74 -7.59 -5.08
CA PHE A 133 -1.26 -8.57 -4.14
C PHE A 133 -1.83 -7.87 -2.90
N GLY A 134 -3.08 -8.19 -2.55
CA GLY A 134 -3.80 -7.66 -1.41
C GLY A 134 -4.28 -8.78 -0.49
N ILE A 135 -3.97 -8.67 0.80
CA ILE A 135 -4.55 -9.52 1.85
C ILE A 135 -5.30 -8.59 2.78
N HIS A 136 -6.59 -8.82 2.93
CA HIS A 136 -7.52 -7.97 3.66
C HIS A 136 -8.28 -8.79 4.70
N GLN A 137 -8.30 -8.31 5.94
CA GLN A 137 -9.13 -8.82 7.03
C GLN A 137 -8.87 -10.30 7.38
N GLN A 138 -7.63 -10.78 7.17
CA GLN A 138 -7.24 -12.18 7.47
C GLN A 138 -6.48 -12.31 8.79
N ASN A 139 -6.78 -13.30 9.63
CA ASN A 139 -5.96 -13.56 10.82
C ASN A 139 -4.51 -13.97 10.46
N ASP A 140 -3.62 -14.02 11.47
CA ASP A 140 -2.20 -14.36 11.31
C ASP A 140 -1.94 -15.71 10.61
N SER A 141 -2.70 -16.76 10.99
CA SER A 141 -2.54 -18.11 10.42
C SER A 141 -2.97 -18.16 8.94
N SER A 142 -4.09 -17.51 8.62
CA SER A 142 -4.57 -17.36 7.24
C SER A 142 -3.59 -16.55 6.40
N THR A 143 -3.14 -15.40 6.90
CA THR A 143 -2.14 -14.55 6.24
C THR A 143 -0.86 -15.32 5.94
N MET A 144 -0.30 -16.03 6.92
CA MET A 144 0.88 -16.88 6.73
C MET A 144 0.66 -17.95 5.66
N SER A 145 -0.51 -18.61 5.67
CA SER A 145 -0.84 -19.68 4.72
C SER A 145 -0.99 -19.15 3.29
N ILE A 146 -1.68 -18.03 3.12
CA ILE A 146 -1.85 -17.32 1.86
C ILE A 146 -0.49 -16.91 1.29
N VAL A 147 0.37 -16.28 2.10
CA VAL A 147 1.71 -15.83 1.69
C VAL A 147 2.59 -17.01 1.30
N LYS A 148 2.59 -18.10 2.07
CA LYS A 148 3.34 -19.33 1.73
C LYS A 148 2.91 -19.90 0.38
N TRP A 149 1.60 -19.95 0.12
CA TRP A 149 1.10 -20.40 -1.17
C TRP A 149 1.48 -19.42 -2.29
N PHE A 150 1.36 -18.11 -2.09
CA PHE A 150 1.76 -17.11 -3.08
C PHE A 150 3.24 -17.26 -3.48
N CYS A 151 4.12 -17.52 -2.51
CA CYS A 151 5.53 -17.81 -2.75
C CYS A 151 5.79 -19.06 -3.64
N THR A 152 4.82 -19.97 -3.76
CA THR A 152 4.90 -21.09 -4.71
C THR A 152 4.62 -20.67 -6.15
N LEU A 153 3.92 -19.55 -6.35
CA LEU A 153 3.61 -18.98 -7.66
C LEU A 153 4.71 -18.01 -8.12
N GLN A 154 5.13 -17.11 -7.23
CA GLN A 154 6.15 -16.10 -7.53
C GLN A 154 6.81 -15.55 -6.26
N SER A 155 8.07 -15.12 -6.37
CA SER A 155 8.86 -14.58 -5.26
C SER A 155 8.95 -13.04 -5.26
N SER A 156 8.25 -12.37 -6.17
CA SER A 156 8.28 -10.92 -6.30
C SER A 156 6.94 -10.36 -6.72
N VAL A 157 6.64 -9.14 -6.29
CA VAL A 157 5.41 -8.42 -6.64
C VAL A 157 5.71 -6.93 -6.76
N VAL A 158 4.91 -6.19 -7.51
CA VAL A 158 5.09 -4.73 -7.66
C VAL A 158 4.50 -4.03 -6.45
N ASP A 159 3.22 -4.29 -6.19
CA ASP A 159 2.47 -3.73 -5.08
C ASP A 159 2.07 -4.85 -4.12
N PHE A 160 2.28 -4.67 -2.82
CA PHE A 160 1.81 -5.58 -1.80
C PHE A 160 1.13 -4.80 -0.67
N ASN A 161 -0.16 -5.04 -0.48
CA ASN A 161 -0.95 -4.46 0.60
C ASN A 161 -1.43 -5.54 1.57
N ILE A 162 -1.25 -5.28 2.87
CA ILE A 162 -1.77 -6.13 3.92
C ILE A 162 -2.53 -5.27 4.92
N ASP A 163 -3.82 -5.58 5.07
CA ASP A 163 -4.71 -5.11 6.11
C ASP A 163 -5.36 -6.35 6.74
N THR A 164 -5.44 -6.44 8.06
CA THR A 164 -5.99 -7.59 8.77
C THR A 164 -6.89 -7.15 9.92
N THR A 165 -7.79 -8.03 10.32
CA THR A 165 -8.71 -7.79 11.43
C THR A 165 -8.04 -8.02 12.79
N ASP A 166 -7.01 -8.87 12.81
CA ASP A 166 -6.28 -9.27 14.01
C ASP A 166 -4.80 -8.85 13.97
N ASP A 167 -4.18 -8.81 15.13
CA ASP A 167 -2.74 -8.56 15.25
C ASP A 167 -1.92 -9.69 14.58
N ILE A 168 -0.84 -9.30 13.90
CA ILE A 168 0.10 -10.23 13.25
C ILE A 168 1.30 -10.54 14.17
N THR A 169 1.83 -11.75 14.05
CA THR A 169 3.02 -12.19 14.81
C THR A 169 4.33 -11.86 14.08
N ALA A 170 5.41 -11.67 14.85
CA ALA A 170 6.75 -11.44 14.32
C ALA A 170 7.23 -12.49 13.29
N PRO A 171 6.96 -13.80 13.46
CA PRO A 171 7.28 -14.81 12.45
C PRO A 171 6.61 -14.58 11.09
N THR A 172 5.34 -14.18 11.06
CA THR A 172 4.59 -13.91 9.82
C THR A 172 5.16 -12.72 9.07
N LEU A 173 5.36 -11.60 9.77
CA LEU A 173 5.99 -10.41 9.19
C LEU A 173 7.40 -10.73 8.66
N SER A 174 8.21 -11.42 9.46
CA SER A 174 9.58 -11.79 9.04
C SER A 174 9.57 -12.69 7.82
N PHE A 175 8.66 -13.67 7.77
CA PHE A 175 8.49 -14.52 6.60
C PHE A 175 8.14 -13.71 5.36
N ILE A 176 7.20 -12.76 5.46
CA ILE A 176 6.81 -11.89 4.35
C ILE A 176 8.01 -11.09 3.83
N LEU A 177 8.69 -10.35 4.71
CA LEU A 177 9.81 -9.48 4.35
C LEU A 177 11.01 -10.28 3.81
N ASP A 178 11.23 -11.50 4.30
CA ASP A 178 12.36 -12.34 3.88
C ASP A 178 12.09 -13.14 2.58
N ASN A 179 10.82 -13.39 2.21
CA ASN A 179 10.48 -14.27 1.08
C ASN A 179 9.83 -13.57 -0.12
N ILE A 180 9.27 -12.36 0.06
CA ILE A 180 8.62 -11.61 -1.03
C ILE A 180 9.41 -10.36 -1.34
N LYS A 181 9.97 -10.29 -2.55
CA LYS A 181 10.58 -9.07 -3.07
C LYS A 181 9.51 -8.11 -3.59
N VAL A 182 9.19 -7.08 -2.81
CA VAL A 182 8.32 -5.98 -3.25
C VAL A 182 9.15 -4.97 -4.03
N THR A 183 8.69 -4.59 -5.23
CA THR A 183 9.51 -3.80 -6.18
C THR A 183 9.08 -2.35 -6.35
N ASP A 184 7.92 -1.94 -5.83
CA ASP A 184 7.51 -0.53 -5.78
C ASP A 184 6.88 -0.17 -4.43
N TYR A 185 5.77 -0.80 -4.08
CA TYR A 185 4.89 -0.33 -3.02
C TYR A 185 4.54 -1.43 -2.02
N PHE A 186 4.87 -1.20 -0.75
CA PHE A 186 4.42 -2.04 0.36
C PHE A 186 3.63 -1.22 1.37
N SER A 187 2.40 -1.64 1.66
CA SER A 187 1.61 -1.11 2.75
C SER A 187 1.16 -2.17 3.72
N TRP A 188 1.22 -1.79 5.00
CA TRP A 188 0.87 -2.64 6.13
C TRP A 188 0.09 -1.84 7.14
N GLU A 189 -1.18 -2.21 7.37
CA GLU A 189 -2.08 -1.41 8.19
C GLU A 189 -2.37 -2.02 9.58
N LEU A 190 -1.34 -2.56 10.27
CA LEU A 190 -1.61 -3.42 11.45
C LEU A 190 -0.62 -3.35 12.59
N LYS A 191 -1.16 -3.59 13.77
CA LYS A 191 -0.43 -3.72 15.02
C LYS A 191 0.20 -5.10 15.14
N MET A 192 1.43 -5.13 15.63
CA MET A 192 2.13 -6.36 15.98
C MET A 192 1.65 -6.88 17.33
N ASN A 193 1.35 -8.17 17.41
CA ASN A 193 0.99 -8.83 18.68
C ASN A 193 2.22 -9.11 19.55
N THR A 194 3.41 -9.20 18.93
CA THR A 194 4.65 -9.57 19.63
C THR A 194 5.19 -8.36 20.40
N PRO A 195 5.15 -8.35 21.74
CA PRO A 195 5.69 -7.24 22.53
C PRO A 195 7.20 -7.10 22.30
N ASP A 196 7.69 -5.87 22.31
CA ASP A 196 9.12 -5.53 22.20
C ASP A 196 9.82 -6.08 20.93
N PHE A 197 9.04 -6.46 19.91
CA PHE A 197 9.60 -6.87 18.63
C PHE A 197 10.21 -5.67 17.91
N GLU A 198 11.48 -5.81 17.51
CA GLU A 198 12.19 -4.83 16.71
C GLU A 198 12.71 -5.47 15.42
N TYR A 199 12.39 -4.86 14.29
CA TYR A 199 12.97 -5.20 13.00
C TYR A 199 14.17 -4.31 12.72
N THR A 200 15.33 -4.96 12.52
CA THR A 200 16.63 -4.27 12.38
C THR A 200 17.31 -4.49 11.03
N LYS A 201 16.76 -5.37 10.17
CA LYS A 201 17.23 -5.55 8.80
C LYS A 201 16.79 -4.37 7.93
N ALA A 202 17.47 -4.20 6.79
CA ALA A 202 17.06 -3.23 5.78
C ALA A 202 15.71 -3.64 5.15
N ILE A 203 14.89 -2.65 4.80
CA ILE A 203 13.64 -2.78 4.08
C ILE A 203 13.81 -2.04 2.75
N ASP A 204 14.44 -2.70 1.77
CA ASP A 204 14.76 -2.13 0.47
C ASP A 204 13.55 -2.14 -0.47
N ILE A 205 12.52 -1.40 -0.07
CA ILE A 205 11.28 -1.22 -0.82
C ILE A 205 11.18 0.27 -1.18
N PRO A 206 10.97 0.63 -2.46
CA PRO A 206 10.96 2.04 -2.88
C PRO A 206 9.94 2.88 -2.12
N THR A 207 8.75 2.34 -1.88
CA THR A 207 7.69 3.01 -1.13
C THR A 207 7.20 2.11 -0.01
N LEU A 208 7.38 2.59 1.22
CA LEU A 208 7.03 1.88 2.45
C LEU A 208 5.99 2.69 3.24
N ILE A 209 4.81 2.13 3.46
CA ILE A 209 3.75 2.74 4.29
C ILE A 209 3.36 1.77 5.40
N LEU A 210 3.64 2.14 6.65
CA LEU A 210 3.41 1.27 7.80
C LEU A 210 2.55 1.98 8.84
N SER A 211 1.37 1.44 9.11
CA SER A 211 0.63 1.72 10.34
C SER A 211 1.19 0.90 11.49
N HIS A 212 1.06 1.41 12.72
CA HIS A 212 1.57 0.76 13.93
C HIS A 212 3.04 0.31 13.80
N SER A 213 3.87 1.25 13.35
CA SER A 213 5.29 1.06 13.04
C SER A 213 6.21 1.07 14.28
N GLN A 214 5.70 0.74 15.47
CA GLN A 214 6.47 0.71 16.72
C GLN A 214 7.69 -0.23 16.67
N TRP A 215 7.62 -1.25 15.81
CA TRP A 215 8.65 -2.28 15.61
C TRP A 215 9.76 -1.85 14.63
N ILE A 216 9.60 -0.72 13.94
CA ILE A 216 10.64 -0.16 13.07
C ILE A 216 11.65 0.61 13.90
N THR A 217 12.93 0.29 13.71
CA THR A 217 14.05 0.96 14.39
C THR A 217 14.68 2.01 13.49
N LEU A 218 15.39 2.98 14.08
CA LEU A 218 16.23 3.90 13.30
C LEU A 218 17.24 3.12 12.44
N LYS A 219 17.78 2.03 12.99
CA LYS A 219 18.77 1.19 12.30
C LYS A 219 18.22 0.57 11.03
N SER A 220 16.96 0.10 11.01
CA SER A 220 16.38 -0.44 9.77
C SER A 220 16.24 0.65 8.71
N ILE A 221 15.78 1.85 9.07
CA ILE A 221 15.64 2.98 8.15
C ILE A 221 16.99 3.41 7.55
N LEU A 222 18.02 3.58 8.39
CA LEU A 222 19.35 3.99 7.94
C LEU A 222 20.02 2.97 7.01
N ASN A 223 19.67 1.69 7.16
CA ASN A 223 20.19 0.62 6.31
C ASN A 223 19.36 0.40 5.04
N SER A 224 18.19 1.05 4.90
CA SER A 224 17.26 0.84 3.78
C SER A 224 17.52 1.80 2.61
N SER A 225 17.16 1.39 1.41
CA SER A 225 17.18 2.22 0.20
C SER A 225 15.75 2.53 -0.30
N SER A 226 14.97 3.24 0.52
CA SER A 226 13.63 3.68 0.15
C SER A 226 13.60 5.11 -0.37
N ARG A 227 12.69 5.36 -1.31
CA ARG A 227 12.37 6.69 -1.85
C ARG A 227 11.32 7.40 -1.01
N VAL A 228 10.31 6.67 -0.57
CA VAL A 228 9.21 7.19 0.25
C VAL A 228 9.02 6.29 1.46
N ILE A 229 8.99 6.90 2.64
CA ILE A 229 8.76 6.21 3.90
C ILE A 229 7.64 6.93 4.68
N VAL A 230 6.58 6.22 5.05
CA VAL A 230 5.51 6.73 5.90
C VAL A 230 5.36 5.81 7.10
N LEU A 231 5.69 6.33 8.28
CA LEU A 231 5.65 5.60 9.55
C LEU A 231 4.57 6.20 10.43
N CYS A 232 3.50 5.45 10.62
CA CYS A 232 2.40 5.80 11.50
C CYS A 232 2.56 5.09 12.84
N GLU A 233 2.33 5.81 13.94
CA GLU A 233 2.50 5.30 15.31
C GLU A 233 3.90 4.75 15.60
N SER A 234 4.90 5.49 15.14
CA SER A 234 6.30 5.12 15.35
C SER A 234 6.74 5.36 16.80
N ASN A 235 7.67 4.54 17.27
CA ASN A 235 8.40 4.73 18.53
C ASN A 235 9.67 5.61 18.38
N LEU A 236 10.01 6.04 17.16
CA LEU A 236 11.17 6.91 16.94
C LEU A 236 11.06 8.18 17.78
N THR A 237 12.12 8.48 18.51
CA THR A 237 12.24 9.65 19.37
C THR A 237 12.67 10.88 18.58
N PHE A 238 12.57 12.06 19.20
CA PHE A 238 13.14 13.29 18.62
C PHE A 238 14.65 13.16 18.37
N TRP A 239 15.35 12.40 19.21
CA TRP A 239 16.78 12.11 19.06
C TRP A 239 17.06 11.17 17.89
N ASP A 240 16.19 10.20 17.64
CA ASP A 240 16.30 9.34 16.46
C ASP A 240 16.09 10.14 15.17
N ILE A 241 15.13 11.06 15.15
CA ILE A 241 14.90 11.97 14.02
C ILE A 241 16.11 12.88 13.79
N ASN A 242 16.69 13.46 14.85
CA ASN A 242 17.93 14.24 14.74
C ASN A 242 19.08 13.40 14.15
N SER A 243 19.23 12.18 14.65
CA SER A 243 20.26 11.24 14.19
C SER A 243 20.05 10.88 12.72
N PHE A 244 18.81 10.61 12.31
CA PHE A 244 18.44 10.40 10.92
C PHE A 244 18.85 11.57 10.02
N LEU A 245 18.50 12.81 10.39
CA LEU A 245 18.84 14.01 9.62
C LEU A 245 20.36 14.20 9.48
N LYS A 246 21.12 13.96 10.57
CA LYS A 246 22.59 14.00 10.55
C LYS A 246 23.18 12.95 9.61
N HIS A 247 22.64 11.72 9.63
CA HIS A 247 23.06 10.67 8.71
C HIS A 247 22.74 11.01 7.26
N TRP A 248 21.56 11.56 6.99
CA TRP A 248 21.17 12.01 5.65
C TRP A 248 22.09 13.13 5.12
N LEU A 249 22.46 14.11 5.97
CA LEU A 249 23.45 15.13 5.63
C LEU A 249 24.82 14.52 5.28
N ASN A 250 25.18 13.40 5.92
CA ASN A 250 26.40 12.65 5.61
C ASN A 250 26.25 11.69 4.40
N GLY A 251 25.12 11.71 3.72
CA GLY A 251 24.87 10.97 2.48
C GLY A 251 24.17 9.62 2.62
N SER A 252 23.64 9.28 3.79
CA SER A 252 22.70 8.15 3.93
C SER A 252 21.41 8.38 3.15
N ASN A 253 20.76 7.29 2.75
CA ASN A 253 19.47 7.28 2.02
C ASN A 253 19.45 8.20 0.76
N PRO A 254 20.36 8.00 -0.21
CA PRO A 254 20.50 8.90 -1.37
C PRO A 254 19.31 8.92 -2.33
N GLN A 255 18.42 7.92 -2.26
CA GLN A 255 17.20 7.83 -3.07
C GLN A 255 15.98 8.47 -2.40
N LEU A 256 16.12 8.90 -1.14
CA LEU A 256 15.00 9.43 -0.38
C LEU A 256 14.47 10.71 -1.03
N GLU A 257 13.16 10.71 -1.27
CA GLU A 257 12.37 11.88 -1.68
C GLU A 257 11.51 12.36 -0.52
N TYR A 258 10.99 11.45 0.32
CA TYR A 258 10.08 11.84 1.38
C TYR A 258 10.08 10.86 2.54
N ILE A 259 10.09 11.39 3.77
CA ILE A 259 9.75 10.63 4.97
C ILE A 259 8.75 11.39 5.83
N SER A 260 7.74 10.67 6.31
CA SER A 260 6.79 11.15 7.32
C SER A 260 6.78 10.22 8.52
N ILE A 261 6.84 10.79 9.71
CA ILE A 261 6.82 10.06 10.98
C ILE A 261 5.70 10.66 11.82
N ARG A 262 4.68 9.86 12.10
CA ARG A 262 3.61 10.17 13.06
C ARG A 262 3.87 9.39 14.34
N ARG A 263 3.98 10.10 15.46
CA ARG A 263 4.14 9.50 16.79
C ARG A 263 3.11 10.03 17.78
N SER A 264 2.80 9.20 18.77
CA SER A 264 1.90 9.58 19.86
C SER A 264 2.70 10.16 21.02
N MET A 265 2.27 11.31 21.53
CA MET A 265 2.78 11.95 22.75
C MET A 265 1.71 11.82 23.83
N LYS A 266 2.11 11.44 25.04
CA LYS A 266 1.20 11.21 26.18
C LYS A 266 1.78 11.80 27.45
N GLY A 267 0.91 12.35 28.30
CA GLY A 267 1.26 12.76 29.65
C GLY A 267 1.27 14.28 29.86
N LYS A 268 1.65 14.69 31.07
CA LYS A 268 1.48 16.07 31.55
C LYS A 268 2.49 17.07 31.00
N ALA A 269 3.60 16.60 30.43
CA ALA A 269 4.70 17.44 29.93
C ALA A 269 4.64 17.72 28.42
N ILE A 270 3.53 17.38 27.75
CA ILE A 270 3.40 17.48 26.29
C ILE A 270 3.74 18.87 25.75
N GLU A 271 3.36 19.95 26.43
CA GLU A 271 3.64 21.31 25.94
C GLU A 271 5.13 21.65 26.04
N GLU A 272 5.81 21.21 27.11
CA GLU A 272 7.27 21.34 27.24
C GLU A 272 7.96 20.50 26.17
N ASP A 273 7.49 19.26 25.96
CA ASP A 273 8.00 18.37 24.91
C ASP A 273 7.86 18.99 23.51
N ILE A 274 6.79 19.74 23.23
CA ILE A 274 6.58 20.42 21.94
C ILE A 274 7.57 21.56 21.74
N GLU A 275 7.75 22.41 22.75
CA GLU A 275 8.66 23.56 22.70
C GLU A 275 10.10 23.08 22.48
N GLU A 276 10.49 21.98 23.14
CA GLU A 276 11.82 21.40 23.00
C GLU A 276 11.98 20.52 21.76
N ALA A 277 10.90 19.95 21.21
CA ALA A 277 10.96 19.00 20.09
C ALA A 277 11.72 19.56 18.89
N PHE A 278 11.43 20.80 18.48
CA PHE A 278 12.13 21.42 17.37
C PHE A 278 13.62 21.57 17.68
N GLN A 279 13.95 22.06 18.88
CA GLN A 279 15.34 22.27 19.32
C GLN A 279 16.13 20.95 19.37
N ILE A 280 15.51 19.85 19.83
CA ILE A 280 16.12 18.52 19.88
C ILE A 280 16.33 17.99 18.45
N ILE A 281 15.30 18.04 17.61
CA ILE A 281 15.34 17.55 16.22
C ILE A 281 16.39 18.30 15.40
N THR A 282 16.52 19.61 15.58
CA THR A 282 17.43 20.46 14.80
C THR A 282 18.79 20.69 15.47
N LYS A 283 19.06 20.02 16.60
CA LYS A 283 20.31 20.19 17.34
C LYS A 283 21.52 19.90 16.45
N ASP A 284 22.47 20.83 16.43
CA ASP A 284 23.70 20.82 15.63
C ASP A 284 23.46 20.80 14.09
N LEU A 285 22.27 21.21 13.64
CA LEU A 285 21.96 21.37 12.22
C LEU A 285 21.98 22.86 11.83
N ASN A 286 22.50 23.17 10.64
CA ASN A 286 22.42 24.52 10.08
C ASN A 286 21.05 24.72 9.41
N VAL A 287 20.04 24.99 10.23
CA VAL A 287 18.66 25.14 9.79
C VAL A 287 18.37 26.59 9.41
N LYS A 288 17.62 26.78 8.32
CA LYS A 288 17.12 28.10 7.89
C LYS A 288 15.64 28.02 7.62
N GLU A 289 14.91 29.11 7.83
CA GLU A 289 13.51 29.19 7.42
C GLU A 289 13.41 29.00 5.90
N HIS A 290 12.43 28.19 5.46
CA HIS A 290 12.20 27.90 4.05
C HIS A 290 11.60 29.12 3.37
N GLU A 291 12.25 29.58 2.30
CA GLU A 291 11.69 30.55 1.37
C GLU A 291 11.04 29.79 0.21
N GLU A 292 9.83 30.20 -0.18
CA GLU A 292 9.08 29.56 -1.28
C GLU A 292 9.93 29.52 -2.55
N ASP A 293 10.21 28.31 -3.03
CA ASP A 293 10.96 28.06 -4.26
C ASP A 293 10.10 27.22 -5.21
N GLY A 294 9.72 27.80 -6.35
CA GLY A 294 8.88 27.15 -7.34
C GLY A 294 9.46 25.87 -7.97
N ARG A 295 10.73 25.56 -7.69
CA ARG A 295 11.37 24.28 -8.08
C ARG A 295 11.09 23.15 -7.09
N ARG A 296 10.67 23.45 -5.86
CA ARG A 296 10.33 22.42 -4.87
C ARG A 296 9.10 21.65 -5.36
N PRO A 297 9.19 20.32 -5.56
CA PRO A 297 8.05 19.54 -6.00
C PRO A 297 6.92 19.56 -4.97
N MET A 298 5.75 20.08 -5.34
CA MET A 298 4.58 20.09 -4.45
C MET A 298 3.72 18.82 -4.56
N LYS A 299 4.25 17.77 -5.23
CA LYS A 299 3.62 16.45 -5.32
C LYS A 299 4.70 15.37 -5.33
N VAL A 300 4.75 14.57 -4.27
CA VAL A 300 5.58 13.37 -4.18
C VAL A 300 4.73 12.18 -4.60
N ARG A 301 5.15 11.44 -5.64
CA ARG A 301 4.42 10.23 -6.07
C ARG A 301 4.54 9.15 -5.00
N ILE A 302 3.43 8.53 -4.64
CA ILE A 302 3.43 7.46 -3.64
C ILE A 302 3.82 6.15 -4.28
N SER A 303 3.28 5.81 -5.43
CA SER A 303 3.68 4.63 -6.20
C SER A 303 4.09 5.07 -7.61
N LEU A 304 5.02 4.32 -8.20
CA LEU A 304 5.39 4.49 -9.61
C LEU A 304 4.27 4.01 -10.54
N HIS A 305 3.41 3.11 -10.06
CA HIS A 305 2.34 2.48 -10.84
C HIS A 305 0.94 3.03 -10.54
N ARG A 306 0.73 3.71 -9.41
CA ARG A 306 -0.55 4.36 -9.03
C ARG A 306 -0.49 5.87 -9.17
N LYS A 307 -1.63 6.50 -9.51
CA LYS A 307 -1.77 7.97 -9.60
C LYS A 307 -2.03 8.60 -8.22
N SER A 308 -1.34 8.15 -7.18
CA SER A 308 -1.44 8.71 -5.83
C SER A 308 -0.21 9.55 -5.51
N SER A 309 -0.42 10.68 -4.84
CA SER A 309 0.66 11.61 -4.48
C SER A 309 0.40 12.27 -3.14
N TYR A 310 1.45 12.52 -2.37
CA TYR A 310 1.41 13.41 -1.21
C TYR A 310 1.76 14.84 -1.63
N SER A 311 1.04 15.81 -1.08
CA SER A 311 1.41 17.21 -1.17
C SER A 311 2.22 17.56 0.09
N PRO A 312 3.53 17.85 -0.03
CA PRO A 312 4.30 18.28 1.12
C PRO A 312 3.78 19.64 1.62
N PRO A 313 3.84 19.89 2.94
CA PRO A 313 3.48 21.17 3.52
C PRO A 313 4.41 22.29 3.02
N ASN A 314 3.86 23.50 2.90
CA ASN A 314 4.61 24.70 2.53
C ASN A 314 4.59 25.79 3.62
N ASP A 315 3.75 25.63 4.63
CA ASP A 315 3.60 26.61 5.70
C ASP A 315 4.61 26.31 6.82
N LEU A 316 5.30 27.34 7.32
CA LEU A 316 6.31 27.26 8.40
C LEU A 316 7.23 26.03 8.27
N CYS A 317 8.06 26.05 7.23
CA CYS A 317 9.01 24.99 6.91
C CYS A 317 10.44 25.48 7.13
N TYR A 318 11.38 24.55 7.26
CA TYR A 318 12.80 24.86 7.45
C TYR A 318 13.68 23.99 6.58
N ASP A 319 14.71 24.57 5.98
CA ASP A 319 15.65 23.87 5.12
C ASP A 319 16.95 23.53 5.85
N ILE A 320 17.44 22.32 5.57
CA ILE A 320 18.84 21.92 5.73
C ILE A 320 19.41 21.58 4.35
N VAL A 321 20.70 21.86 4.16
CA VAL A 321 21.36 21.68 2.86
C VAL A 321 22.52 20.72 3.02
N ARG A 322 22.53 19.67 2.19
CA ARG A 322 23.60 18.70 2.10
C ARG A 322 24.74 19.25 1.23
N ASP A 323 25.96 18.74 1.42
CA ASP A 323 27.17 19.22 0.71
C ASP A 323 27.08 19.16 -0.82
N ASP A 324 26.25 18.28 -1.38
CA ASP A 324 26.02 18.17 -2.82
C ASP A 324 25.01 19.20 -3.38
N GLY A 325 24.42 20.00 -2.50
CA GLY A 325 23.39 21.00 -2.80
C GLY A 325 21.96 20.45 -2.78
N THR A 326 21.76 19.19 -2.38
CA THR A 326 20.42 18.64 -2.15
C THR A 326 19.83 19.27 -0.88
N ILE A 327 18.54 19.61 -0.94
CA ILE A 327 17.82 20.32 0.11
C ILE A 327 16.84 19.37 0.77
N GLY A 328 16.84 19.37 2.09
CA GLY A 328 15.86 18.71 2.92
C GLY A 328 14.98 19.73 3.62
N THR A 329 13.70 19.79 3.27
CA THR A 329 12.73 20.69 3.89
C THR A 329 11.96 19.95 4.99
N ILE A 330 12.07 20.46 6.20
CA ILE A 330 11.48 19.95 7.44
C ILE A 330 10.19 20.71 7.74
N HIS A 331 9.15 19.99 8.15
CA HIS A 331 7.93 20.55 8.72
C HIS A 331 7.44 19.72 9.89
N GLN A 332 6.79 20.36 10.86
CA GLN A 332 6.23 19.70 12.03
C GLN A 332 4.84 20.23 12.34
N THR A 333 3.90 19.33 12.63
CA THR A 333 2.54 19.68 13.09
C THR A 333 2.14 18.85 14.30
N TYR A 334 1.31 19.44 15.15
CA TYR A 334 0.77 18.80 16.33
C TYR A 334 -0.75 18.82 16.30
N PHE A 335 -1.39 17.69 16.59
CA PHE A 335 -2.83 17.57 16.65
C PHE A 335 -3.28 17.01 17.99
N ASN A 336 -4.26 17.67 18.61
CA ASN A 336 -4.92 17.15 19.81
C ASN A 336 -5.95 16.09 19.39
N ARG A 337 -6.10 15.05 20.19
CA ARG A 337 -7.28 14.18 20.11
C ARG A 337 -8.36 14.70 21.03
N SER A 338 -9.55 14.94 20.50
CA SER A 338 -10.68 15.46 21.27
C SER A 338 -11.20 14.47 22.33
N ASP A 339 -10.94 13.17 22.14
CA ASP A 339 -11.46 12.08 22.96
C ASP A 339 -10.47 11.52 24.00
N VAL A 340 -9.20 11.95 23.96
CA VAL A 340 -8.18 11.55 24.94
C VAL A 340 -7.49 12.81 25.47
N PRO A 341 -7.84 13.25 26.70
CA PRO A 341 -7.10 14.32 27.38
C PRO A 341 -5.61 13.97 27.50
N ASP A 342 -4.73 14.97 27.46
CA ASP A 342 -3.27 14.81 27.58
C ASP A 342 -2.67 13.85 26.51
N PHE A 343 -3.21 13.91 25.30
CA PHE A 343 -2.71 13.19 24.13
C PHE A 343 -2.53 14.14 22.94
N LYS A 344 -1.35 14.06 22.31
CA LYS A 344 -1.08 14.76 21.04
C LYS A 344 -0.44 13.82 20.03
N LEU A 345 -0.81 14.01 18.76
CA LEU A 345 -0.09 13.45 17.63
C LEU A 345 0.96 14.45 17.18
N HIS A 346 2.21 14.01 17.13
CA HIS A 346 3.28 14.73 16.44
C HIS A 346 3.47 14.14 15.07
N PHE A 347 3.50 15.01 14.06
CA PHE A 347 3.88 14.65 12.71
C PHE A 347 5.16 15.39 12.35
N PHE A 348 6.17 14.63 11.95
CA PHE A 348 7.39 15.12 11.36
C PHE A 348 7.37 14.79 9.86
N TYR A 349 7.74 15.76 9.04
CA TYR A 349 7.84 15.62 7.59
C TYR A 349 9.21 16.08 7.13
N PHE A 350 9.81 15.33 6.23
CA PHE A 350 11.06 15.68 5.58
C PHE A 350 10.95 15.39 4.09
N HIS A 351 11.00 16.44 3.28
CA HIS A 351 10.91 16.40 1.82
C HIS A 351 12.26 16.73 1.22
N VAL A 352 12.80 15.82 0.42
CA VAL A 352 14.12 15.93 -0.21
C VAL A 352 13.95 16.32 -1.68
N TRP A 353 14.65 17.38 -2.09
CA TRP A 353 14.59 17.91 -3.45
C TRP A 353 15.91 18.62 -3.82
N ASN A 354 16.06 19.00 -5.09
CA ASN A 354 17.27 19.67 -5.57
C ASN A 354 16.92 20.90 -6.41
N LYS A 355 17.71 21.97 -6.30
CA LYS A 355 17.59 23.20 -7.09
C LYS A 355 18.03 23.06 -8.55
N LYS A 356 18.76 21.98 -8.89
CA LYS A 356 19.40 21.74 -10.18
C LYS A 356 18.54 20.95 -11.18
N ILE A 357 17.37 20.45 -10.77
CA ILE A 357 16.47 19.65 -11.60
C ILE A 357 15.34 20.52 -12.13
#